data_AF-A0A670Y364-F1
#
_entry.id   AF-A0A670Y364-F1
#
_cell.length_a   1.000
_cell.length_b   1.000
_cell.length_c   1.000
_cell.angle_alpha   90.00
_cell.angle_beta   90.00
_cell.angle_gamma   90.00
#
_symmetry.space_group_name_H-M   'P 1'
#
loop_
_entity.id
_entity.type
_entity.pdbx_description
1 polymer ?
#
loop_
_entity_poly.entity_id
_entity_poly.type
_entity_poly.pdbx_seq_one_letter_code
_entity_poly.pdbx_strand_id
1 'polypeptide(L)'
;LYAHFQSFSYKKAIFRQFMDDSYSHEVAKPLWLGLLGPELKAEEKDTFIIHFKNFASRPYSVHLHRGLSRTPVNPQKLIPGPIPSLKLSTISESKPLH
;
A
#
# COMPACT_ATOMS: atom_id res chain seq x y z
N LEU A 1 12.34 -44.16 13.08
CA LEU A 1 11.65 -43.67 11.87
C LEU A 1 11.50 -42.15 12.01
N TYR A 2 12.27 -41.35 11.26
CA TYR A 2 12.15 -39.88 11.27
C TYR A 2 11.15 -39.45 10.19
N ALA A 3 10.15 -38.66 10.58
CA ALA A 3 9.24 -38.03 9.63
C ALA A 3 9.94 -36.85 8.95
N HIS A 4 9.99 -36.86 7.61
CA HIS A 4 10.49 -35.74 6.82
C HIS A 4 9.38 -34.68 6.67
N PHE A 5 9.40 -33.68 7.55
CA PHE A 5 8.51 -32.52 7.43
C PHE A 5 9.05 -31.54 6.39
N GLN A 6 8.40 -31.48 5.24
CA GLN A 6 8.69 -30.47 4.22
C GLN A 6 7.95 -29.18 4.56
N SER A 7 8.71 -28.11 4.85
CA SER A 7 8.15 -26.79 5.07
C SER A 7 7.77 -26.15 3.72
N PHE A 8 6.55 -25.61 3.63
CA PHE A 8 6.08 -24.88 2.45
C PHE A 8 6.35 -23.38 2.61
N SER A 9 6.95 -22.77 1.58
CA SER A 9 7.17 -21.32 1.52
C SER A 9 6.50 -20.73 0.29
N TYR A 10 5.83 -19.60 0.46
CA TYR A 10 5.11 -18.90 -0.61
C TYR A 10 5.66 -17.49 -0.75
N LYS A 11 5.96 -17.08 -2.00
CA LYS A 11 6.38 -15.72 -2.31
C LYS A 11 5.16 -14.79 -2.34
N LYS A 12 5.22 -13.67 -1.61
CA LYS A 12 4.18 -12.64 -1.58
C LYS A 12 4.80 -11.27 -1.83
N ALA A 13 4.05 -10.39 -2.49
CA ALA A 13 4.34 -8.96 -2.54
C ALA A 13 3.56 -8.26 -1.43
N ILE A 14 4.21 -7.36 -0.71
CA ILE A 14 3.60 -6.59 0.38
C ILE A 14 3.94 -5.11 0.20
N PHE A 15 3.01 -4.23 0.57
CA PHE A 15 3.28 -2.80 0.64
C PHE A 15 4.15 -2.50 1.87
N ARG A 16 5.17 -1.66 1.69
CA ARG A 16 6.10 -1.25 2.75
C ARG A 16 6.21 0.26 2.76
N GLN A 17 6.36 0.83 3.94
CA GLN A 17 6.58 2.26 4.13
C GLN A 17 8.08 2.54 4.23
N PHE A 18 8.51 3.61 3.57
CA PHE A 18 9.87 4.11 3.62
C PHE A 18 9.88 5.53 4.19
N MET A 19 10.99 5.93 4.78
CA MET A 19 11.12 7.26 5.40
C MET A 19 11.09 8.40 4.37
N ASP A 20 11.60 8.15 3.16
CA ASP A 20 11.80 9.15 2.13
C ASP A 20 11.66 8.56 0.71
N ASP A 21 11.87 9.40 -0.29
CA ASP A 21 11.84 9.07 -1.72
C ASP A 21 13.05 8.27 -2.20
N SER A 22 14.05 8.03 -1.34
CA SER A 22 15.18 7.15 -1.64
C SER A 22 14.78 5.67 -1.61
N TYR A 23 13.70 5.33 -0.88
CA TYR A 23 13.25 3.96 -0.63
C TYR A 23 14.35 3.05 -0.04
N SER A 24 15.31 3.63 0.70
CA SER A 24 16.42 2.88 1.28
C SER A 24 16.15 2.46 2.73
N HIS A 25 15.41 3.28 3.47
CA HIS A 25 15.14 3.06 4.90
C HIS A 25 13.66 2.73 5.12
N GLU A 26 13.39 1.45 5.40
CA GLU A 26 12.04 0.97 5.73
C GLU A 26 11.64 1.38 7.14
N VAL A 27 10.41 1.86 7.30
CA VAL A 27 9.84 2.18 8.61
C VAL A 27 9.46 0.88 9.32
N ALA A 28 9.90 0.73 10.57
CA ALA A 28 9.61 -0.46 11.36
C ALA A 28 8.09 -0.63 11.54
N LYS A 29 7.58 -1.79 11.11
CA LYS A 29 6.19 -2.18 11.33
C LYS A 29 6.04 -3.03 12.59
N PRO A 30 4.94 -2.89 13.35
CA PRO A 30 4.70 -3.75 14.49
C PRO A 30 4.43 -5.19 14.05
N LEU A 31 4.86 -6.16 14.87
CA LEU A 31 4.81 -7.59 14.53
C LEU A 31 3.38 -8.07 14.23
N TRP A 32 2.39 -7.52 14.96
CA TRP A 32 0.97 -7.88 14.81
C TRP A 32 0.38 -7.51 13.44
N LEU A 33 1.03 -6.62 12.67
CA LEU A 33 0.58 -6.22 11.34
C LEU A 33 0.86 -7.31 10.28
N GLY A 34 1.82 -8.20 10.54
CA GLY A 34 2.08 -9.38 9.70
C GLY A 34 2.30 -9.03 8.22
N LEU A 35 1.39 -9.49 7.35
CA LEU A 35 1.43 -9.27 5.89
C LEU A 35 0.67 -8.02 5.42
N LEU A 36 0.01 -7.31 6.32
CA LEU A 36 -0.71 -6.10 5.99
C LEU A 36 0.27 -4.98 5.63
N GLY A 37 -0.19 -4.08 4.76
CA GLY A 37 0.55 -2.87 4.38
C GLY A 37 0.58 -1.83 5.51
N PRO A 38 1.24 -0.69 5.29
CA PRO A 38 1.30 0.38 6.26
C PRO A 38 -0.08 0.96 6.56
N GLU A 39 -0.26 1.42 7.79
CA GLU A 39 -1.48 2.06 8.23
C GLU A 39 -1.48 3.54 7.84
N LEU A 40 -2.51 3.97 7.11
CA LEU A 40 -2.69 5.37 6.70
C LEU A 40 -3.85 5.96 7.51
N LYS A 41 -3.57 6.98 8.34
CA LYS A 41 -4.54 7.64 9.22
C LYS A 41 -4.55 9.14 8.96
N ALA A 42 -5.74 9.69 8.80
CA ALA A 42 -5.97 11.10 8.55
C ALA A 42 -7.35 11.50 9.03
N GLU A 43 -7.55 12.79 9.23
CA GLU A 43 -8.84 13.39 9.55
C GLU A 43 -9.65 13.72 8.28
N GLU A 44 -10.86 14.20 8.50
CA GLU A 44 -11.73 14.65 7.41
C GLU A 44 -11.09 15.85 6.70
N LYS A 45 -11.12 15.86 5.36
CA LYS A 45 -10.53 16.90 4.49
C LYS A 45 -9.00 16.91 4.41
N ASP A 46 -8.32 15.99 5.08
CA ASP A 46 -6.89 15.77 4.88
C ASP A 46 -6.59 15.22 3.49
N THR A 47 -5.36 15.50 3.03
CA THR A 47 -4.85 15.03 1.75
C THR A 47 -3.55 14.25 1.95
N PHE A 48 -3.52 13.01 1.47
CA PHE A 48 -2.29 12.25 1.32
C PHE A 48 -1.69 12.42 -0.06
N ILE A 49 -0.38 12.55 -0.10
CA ILE A 49 0.40 12.35 -1.32
C ILE A 49 1.18 11.06 -1.12
N ILE A 50 0.85 10.03 -1.90
CA ILE A 50 1.51 8.74 -1.81
C ILE A 50 2.36 8.51 -3.04
N HIS A 51 3.67 8.38 -2.84
CA HIS A 51 4.64 8.05 -3.86
C HIS A 51 4.85 6.52 -3.87
N PHE A 52 4.39 5.86 -4.92
CA PHE A 52 4.49 4.41 -5.04
C PHE A 52 5.65 4.01 -5.94
N LYS A 53 6.44 3.02 -5.51
CA LYS A 53 7.45 2.37 -6.34
C LYS A 53 7.25 0.85 -6.29
N ASN A 54 7.12 0.23 -7.45
CA ASN A 54 6.96 -1.21 -7.54
C ASN A 54 8.31 -1.90 -7.67
N PHE A 55 8.78 -2.54 -6.59
CA PHE A 55 10.01 -3.34 -6.57
C PHE A 55 9.81 -4.80 -6.94
N ALA A 56 8.57 -5.23 -7.20
CA ALA A 56 8.27 -6.62 -7.53
C ALA A 56 8.47 -6.89 -9.03
N SER A 57 8.53 -8.17 -9.40
CA SER A 57 8.69 -8.59 -10.81
C SER A 57 7.42 -8.44 -11.64
N ARG A 58 6.26 -8.29 -11.00
CA ARG A 58 4.96 -8.19 -11.65
C ARG A 58 4.42 -6.77 -11.52
N PRO A 59 3.67 -6.29 -12.51
CA PRO A 59 2.98 -5.02 -12.39
C PRO A 59 1.86 -5.12 -11.35
N TYR A 60 1.88 -4.25 -10.35
CA TYR A 60 0.87 -4.16 -9.29
C TYR A 60 0.14 -2.82 -9.37
N SER A 61 -1.03 -2.72 -8.75
CA SER A 61 -1.81 -1.49 -8.66
C SER A 61 -2.30 -1.28 -7.24
N VAL A 62 -2.65 -0.03 -6.92
CA VAL A 62 -3.24 0.34 -5.64
C VAL A 62 -4.66 0.79 -5.89
N HIS A 63 -5.60 0.18 -5.17
CA HIS A 63 -7.01 0.50 -5.22
C HIS A 63 -7.47 0.93 -3.84
N LEU A 64 -8.20 2.04 -3.80
CA LEU A 64 -8.75 2.56 -2.57
C LEU A 64 -10.10 1.91 -2.33
N HIS A 65 -10.33 1.49 -1.09
CA HIS A 65 -11.66 1.16 -0.63
C HIS A 65 -12.43 2.45 -0.28
N ARG A 66 -13.75 2.36 -0.09
CA ARG A 66 -14.66 3.49 0.11
C ARG A 66 -14.15 4.50 1.16
N GLY A 67 -14.45 5.80 0.98
CA GLY A 67 -14.14 6.88 1.92
C GLY A 67 -12.97 7.80 1.51
N LEU A 68 -12.20 7.43 0.48
CA LEU A 68 -11.13 8.26 -0.10
C LEU A 68 -11.46 8.61 -1.55
N SER A 69 -11.36 9.90 -1.91
CA SER A 69 -11.46 10.35 -3.30
C SER A 69 -10.06 10.42 -3.90
N ARG A 70 -9.94 9.86 -5.10
CA ARG A 70 -8.71 9.92 -5.90
C ARG A 70 -8.88 11.06 -6.90
N THR A 71 -7.95 12.00 -6.91
CA THR A 71 -7.87 12.94 -8.04
C THR A 71 -7.52 12.17 -9.33
N PRO A 72 -8.10 12.49 -10.50
CA PRO A 72 -7.88 11.73 -11.74
C PRO A 72 -6.43 11.87 -12.24
N VAL A 73 -5.54 11.07 -11.67
CA VAL A 73 -4.24 10.75 -12.24
C VAL A 73 -4.46 9.44 -12.98
N ASN A 74 -4.23 9.40 -14.30
CA ASN A 74 -4.40 8.23 -15.19
C ASN A 74 -4.24 6.90 -14.42
N PRO A 75 -5.21 5.96 -14.43
CA PRO A 75 -5.15 4.71 -13.67
C PRO A 75 -4.01 3.82 -14.19
N GLN A 76 -2.79 4.14 -13.76
CA GLN A 76 -1.59 3.47 -14.20
C GLN A 76 -1.43 2.19 -13.39
N LYS A 77 -1.46 1.07 -14.11
CA LYS A 77 -0.84 -0.17 -13.67
C LYS A 77 0.62 0.14 -13.34
N LEU A 78 1.07 -0.07 -12.10
CA LEU A 78 2.43 0.29 -11.66
C LEU A 78 3.39 -0.77 -12.19
N ILE A 79 3.97 -0.49 -13.36
CA ILE A 79 5.02 -1.32 -13.95
C ILE A 79 6.28 -1.18 -13.09
N PRO A 80 7.10 -2.23 -12.91
CA PRO A 80 8.40 -2.08 -12.27
C PRO A 80 9.18 -0.95 -12.97
N GLY A 81 9.60 0.08 -12.23
CA GLY A 81 10.26 1.25 -12.83
C GLY A 81 9.84 2.59 -12.21
N PRO A 82 9.52 3.63 -13.01
CA PRO A 82 9.35 5.01 -12.55
C PRO A 82 8.32 5.13 -11.41
N ILE A 83 8.45 6.17 -10.59
CA ILE A 83 7.66 6.38 -9.36
C ILE A 83 6.34 7.11 -9.69
N PRO A 84 5.20 6.41 -9.78
CA PRO A 84 3.88 7.04 -9.83
C PRO A 84 3.54 7.67 -8.48
N SER A 85 2.97 8.88 -8.54
CA SER A 85 2.45 9.60 -7.37
C SER A 85 0.93 9.63 -7.41
N LEU A 86 0.29 9.29 -6.30
CA LEU A 86 -1.16 9.32 -6.14
C LEU A 86 -1.52 10.35 -5.07
N LYS A 87 -2.31 11.36 -5.45
CA LYS A 87 -2.89 12.33 -4.53
C LYS A 87 -4.28 11.86 -4.12
N LEU A 88 -4.42 11.53 -2.83
CA LEU A 88 -5.62 11.02 -2.21
C LEU A 88 -6.16 12.06 -1.24
N SER A 89 -7.48 12.21 -1.19
CA SER A 89 -8.14 13.08 -0.21
C SER A 89 -9.22 12.32 0.52
N THR A 90 -9.34 12.53 1.83
CA THR A 90 -10.46 11.98 2.61
C THR A 90 -11.76 12.67 2.19
N ILE A 91 -12.82 11.90 1.95
CA ILE A 91 -14.14 12.42 1.59
C ILE A 91 -14.87 12.76 2.89
N SER A 92 -15.42 13.97 3.00
CA SER A 92 -16.33 14.29 4.10
C SER A 92 -17.67 13.56 3.91
N GLU A 93 -18.07 12.80 4.94
CA GLU A 93 -19.32 12.05 5.08
C GLU A 93 -19.71 11.02 3.99
N SER A 94 -19.51 9.73 4.28
CA SER A 94 -20.57 8.76 3.97
C SER A 94 -21.53 8.72 5.15
N LYS A 95 -22.56 9.57 5.13
CA LYS A 95 -23.70 9.50 6.07
C LYS A 95 -24.20 8.05 6.11
N PRO A 96 -24.27 7.37 7.27
CA PRO A 96 -24.84 6.03 7.33
C PRO A 96 -26.32 6.12 6.93
N LEU A 97 -26.72 5.29 5.97
CA LEU A 97 -28.13 5.15 5.62
C LEU A 97 -28.84 4.52 6.83
N HIS A 98 -29.88 5.19 7.31
CA HIS A 98 -30.75 4.73 8.39
C HIS A 98 -31.41 3.39 8.07
#